data_AF-Q7UTC4-F1
#
_entry.id   AF-Q7UTC4-F1
#
_cell.length_a   1.000
_cell.length_b   1.000
_cell.length_c   1.000
_cell.angle_alpha   90.00
_cell.angle_beta   90.00
_cell.angle_gamma   90.00
#
_symmetry.space_group_name_H-M   'P 1'
#
loop_
_entity.id
_entity.type
_entity.pdbx_description
1 polymer ?
#
loop_
_entity_poly.entity_id
_entity_poly.type
_entity_poly.pdbx_seq_one_letter_code
_entity_poly.pdbx_strand_id
1 'polypeptide(L)'
;MPNSTDSSAPPDRKGLSSGALLIAGLVIVLLILHQDNWLWHNDTLLFGFMPIGLAWHAGISIAASFTWFLATRVAWPLDEEEPQR
;
A
#
# COMPACT_ATOMS: atom_id res chain seq x y z
N MET A 1 30.66 -24.96 40.22
CA MET A 1 29.29 -25.01 39.66
C MET A 1 29.31 -24.28 38.32
N PRO A 2 29.04 -24.94 37.18
CA PRO A 2 28.81 -24.29 35.88
C PRO A 2 27.31 -23.91 35.78
N ASN A 3 26.81 -22.93 35.03
CA ASN A 3 27.31 -22.24 33.84
C ASN A 3 26.51 -20.91 33.69
N SER A 4 27.19 -19.79 33.44
CA SER A 4 26.61 -18.48 33.12
C SER A 4 26.66 -18.23 31.61
N THR A 5 26.07 -19.13 30.83
CA THR A 5 25.76 -18.85 29.42
C THR A 5 24.46 -18.08 29.38
N ASP A 6 24.60 -16.77 29.32
CA ASP A 6 23.53 -15.85 28.98
C ASP A 6 22.89 -16.29 27.66
N SER A 7 21.58 -16.26 27.69
CA SER A 7 20.65 -16.66 26.65
C SER A 7 20.86 -15.82 25.39
N SER A 8 21.55 -16.36 24.38
CA SER A 8 21.68 -15.76 23.05
C SER A 8 20.43 -16.03 22.20
N ALA A 9 19.25 -15.69 22.72
CA ALA A 9 18.02 -15.76 21.93
C ALA A 9 18.14 -14.80 20.73
N PRO A 10 18.11 -15.28 19.48
CA PRO A 10 18.12 -14.40 18.32
C PRO A 10 16.87 -13.50 18.36
N PRO A 11 16.96 -12.24 17.92
CA PRO A 11 15.82 -11.32 17.94
C PRO A 11 14.65 -11.94 17.18
N ASP A 12 13.45 -11.87 17.79
CA ASP A 12 12.23 -12.27 17.11
C ASP A 12 12.14 -11.52 15.78
N ARG A 13 11.89 -12.26 14.71
CA ARG A 13 11.63 -11.69 13.39
C ARG A 13 10.14 -11.78 13.21
N LYS A 14 9.39 -10.77 13.70
CA LYS A 14 8.00 -10.58 13.31
C LYS A 14 7.95 -10.55 11.78
N GLY A 15 7.49 -11.65 11.19
CA GLY A 15 7.27 -11.75 9.75
C GLY A 15 6.31 -10.65 9.32
N LEU A 16 6.64 -9.95 8.24
CA LEU A 16 5.79 -8.89 7.71
C LEU A 16 4.39 -9.48 7.44
N SER A 17 3.35 -8.86 7.99
CA SER A 17 1.99 -9.38 7.86
C SER A 17 1.62 -9.52 6.38
N SER A 18 0.93 -10.59 6.00
CA SER A 18 0.53 -10.81 4.61
C SER A 18 -0.27 -9.63 4.04
N GLY A 19 -1.07 -8.95 4.89
CA GLY A 19 -1.78 -7.73 4.53
C GLY A 19 -0.84 -6.56 4.22
N ALA A 20 0.18 -6.33 5.05
CA ALA A 20 1.17 -5.27 4.82
C ALA A 20 1.99 -5.52 3.54
N LEU A 21 2.33 -6.78 3.24
CA LEU A 21 2.99 -7.16 1.99
C LEU A 21 2.14 -6.85 0.76
N LEU A 22 0.83 -7.14 0.81
CA LEU A 22 -0.10 -6.84 -0.29
C LEU A 22 -0.20 -5.33 -0.54
N ILE A 23 -0.32 -4.53 0.53
CA ILE A 23 -0.38 -3.06 0.42
C ILE A 23 0.93 -2.51 -0.14
N ALA A 24 2.08 -2.99 0.35
CA ALA A 24 3.38 -2.57 -0.17
C ALA A 24 3.53 -2.87 -1.66
N GLY A 25 3.08 -4.06 -2.10
CA GLY A 25 3.02 -4.41 -3.53
C GLY A 25 2.13 -3.46 -4.33
N LEU A 26 0.92 -3.16 -3.84
CA LEU A 26 -0.02 -2.21 -4.45
C LEU A 26 0.60 -0.81 -4.60
N VAL A 27 1.29 -0.31 -3.56
CA VAL A 27 1.96 0.99 -3.60
C VAL A 27 3.06 1.00 -4.65
N ILE A 28 3.90 -0.04 -4.73
CA ILE A 28 4.97 -0.13 -5.75
C ILE A 28 4.38 -0.14 -7.16
N VAL A 29 3.32 -0.93 -7.38
CA VAL A 29 2.63 -0.98 -8.67
C VAL A 29 2.08 0.39 -9.04
N LEU A 30 1.39 1.07 -8.12
CA LEU A 30 0.90 2.43 -8.34
C LEU A 30 2.04 3.39 -8.67
N LEU A 31 3.18 3.30 -7.99
CA LEU A 31 4.34 4.15 -8.21
C LEU A 31 4.90 4.00 -9.64
N ILE A 32 4.96 2.78 -10.14
CA ILE A 32 5.38 2.48 -11.52
C ILE A 32 4.35 3.00 -12.53
N LEU A 33 3.06 2.74 -12.29
CA LEU A 33 1.97 3.21 -13.15
C LEU A 33 1.91 4.75 -13.18
N HIS A 34 2.29 5.41 -12.09
CA HIS A 34 2.30 6.87 -11.97
C HIS A 34 3.42 7.56 -12.76
N GLN A 35 4.48 6.83 -13.16
CA GLN A 35 5.53 7.42 -14.01
C GLN A 35 5.02 7.76 -15.42
N ASP A 36 3.91 7.15 -15.86
CA ASP A 36 3.22 7.42 -17.12
C ASP A 36 4.12 7.62 -18.36
N ASN A 37 5.14 6.79 -18.52
CA ASN A 37 6.01 6.86 -19.70
C ASN A 37 5.37 6.29 -20.98
N TRP A 38 4.27 5.54 -20.85
CA TRP A 38 3.64 4.83 -21.98
C TRP A 38 2.55 5.65 -22.67
N LEU A 39 1.78 6.42 -21.92
CA LEU A 39 0.67 7.20 -22.47
C LEU A 39 1.08 8.61 -22.90
N TRP A 40 2.34 9.00 -22.68
CA TRP A 40 2.88 10.33 -22.98
C TRP A 40 2.62 10.76 -24.44
N HIS A 41 2.77 9.86 -25.41
CA HIS A 41 2.57 10.17 -26.84
C HIS A 41 1.14 9.93 -27.34
N ASN A 42 0.19 9.62 -26.45
CA ASN A 42 -1.16 9.27 -26.85
C ASN A 42 -2.13 10.45 -26.68
N ASP A 43 -2.42 11.13 -27.79
CA ASP A 43 -3.34 12.27 -27.85
C ASP A 43 -4.82 11.86 -27.98
N THR A 44 -5.18 10.60 -27.66
CA THR A 44 -6.58 10.17 -27.73
C THR A 44 -7.42 10.97 -26.74
N LEU A 45 -8.41 11.71 -27.24
CA LEU A 45 -9.36 12.44 -26.41
C LEU A 45 -10.50 11.51 -25.97
N LEU A 46 -10.61 11.28 -24.67
CA LEU A 46 -11.82 10.79 -24.04
C LEU A 46 -12.90 11.87 -24.04
N PHE A 47 -14.11 11.50 -24.43
CA PHE A 47 -15.29 12.37 -24.49
C PHE A 47 -15.10 13.66 -25.34
N GLY A 48 -14.08 13.71 -26.19
CA GLY A 48 -13.78 14.87 -27.04
C GLY A 48 -13.17 16.07 -26.33
N PHE A 49 -12.83 15.98 -25.03
CA PHE A 49 -12.23 17.09 -24.28
C PHE A 49 -11.09 16.69 -23.33
N MET A 50 -11.04 15.44 -22.89
CA MET A 50 -10.09 14.98 -21.87
C MET A 50 -9.00 14.12 -22.49
N PRO A 51 -7.71 14.49 -22.42
CA PRO A 51 -6.63 13.61 -22.85
C PRO A 51 -6.66 12.31 -22.06
N ILE A 52 -6.48 11.17 -22.73
CA ILE A 52 -6.43 9.85 -22.08
C ILE A 52 -5.37 9.79 -20.96
N GLY A 53 -4.24 10.50 -21.12
CA GLY A 53 -3.22 10.66 -20.08
C GLY A 53 -3.81 11.27 -18.80
N LEU A 54 -4.64 12.31 -18.91
CA LEU A 54 -5.27 12.93 -17.74
C LEU A 54 -6.24 11.97 -17.02
N ALA A 55 -7.05 11.24 -17.81
CA ALA A 55 -7.98 10.26 -17.25
C ALA A 55 -7.24 9.11 -16.56
N TRP A 56 -6.10 8.69 -17.10
CA TRP A 56 -5.20 7.70 -16.50
C TRP A 56 -4.69 8.16 -15.13
N HIS A 57 -4.18 9.39 -15.04
CA HIS A 57 -3.74 9.97 -13.78
C HIS A 57 -4.89 10.08 -12.76
N ALA A 58 -6.10 10.47 -13.20
CA ALA A 58 -7.27 10.51 -12.33
C ALA A 58 -7.62 9.13 -11.76
N GLY A 59 -7.55 8.08 -12.59
CA GLY A 59 -7.73 6.69 -12.16
C GLY A 59 -6.68 6.26 -11.13
N ILE A 60 -5.41 6.62 -11.34
CA ILE A 60 -4.33 6.34 -10.38
C ILE A 60 -4.57 7.07 -9.05
N SER A 61 -5.02 8.33 -9.05
CA SER A 61 -5.34 9.06 -7.81
C SER A 61 -6.45 8.39 -6.98
N ILE A 62 -7.47 7.86 -7.66
CA ILE A 62 -8.54 7.10 -7.00
C ILE A 62 -7.97 5.80 -6.41
N ALA A 63 -7.17 5.06 -7.19
CA ALA A 63 -6.56 3.81 -6.74
C ALA A 63 -5.58 4.02 -5.57
N ALA A 64 -4.83 5.12 -5.56
CA ALA A 64 -3.97 5.51 -4.44
C ALA A 64 -4.78 5.78 -3.17
N SER A 65 -5.88 6.52 -3.29
CA SER A 65 -6.79 6.78 -2.17
C SER A 65 -7.38 5.48 -1.60
N PHE A 66 -7.79 4.55 -2.47
CA PHE A 66 -8.27 3.23 -2.06
C PHE A 66 -7.19 2.38 -1.39
N THR A 67 -5.97 2.39 -1.93
CA THR A 67 -4.82 1.68 -1.34
C THR A 67 -4.52 2.22 0.05
N TRP A 68 -4.57 3.53 0.24
CA TRP A 68 -4.39 4.16 1.54
C TRP A 68 -5.52 3.82 2.52
N PHE A 69 -6.77 3.78 2.06
CA PHE A 69 -7.90 3.30 2.86
C PHE A 69 -7.72 1.84 3.31
N LEU A 70 -7.26 0.96 2.42
CA LEU A 70 -6.97 -0.42 2.81
C LEU A 70 -5.79 -0.49 3.79
N ALA A 71 -4.78 0.37 3.60
CA ALA A 71 -3.65 0.49 4.50
C ALA A 71 -4.07 0.90 5.91
N THR A 72 -4.96 1.88 6.06
CA THR A 72 -5.45 2.28 7.39
C THR A 72 -6.24 1.15 8.07
N ARG A 73 -7.01 0.36 7.32
CA ARG A 73 -7.74 -0.80 7.87
C ARG A 73 -6.83 -1.93 8.33
N VAL A 74 -5.68 -2.13 7.69
CA VAL A 74 -4.73 -3.20 8.05
C VAL A 74 -3.74 -2.75 9.13
N ALA A 75 -3.25 -1.50 9.07
CA ALA A 75 -2.26 -0.96 10.00
C ALA A 75 -2.88 -0.39 11.27
N TRP A 76 -4.16 -0.02 11.23
CA TRP A 76 -4.90 0.54 12.36
C TRP A 76 -6.26 -0.16 12.51
N PRO A 77 -6.27 -1.47 12.84
CA PRO A 77 -7.49 -2.10 13.30
C PRO A 77 -7.95 -1.29 14.52
N LEU A 78 -9.14 -0.68 14.47
CA LEU A 78 -9.77 -0.21 15.69
C LEU A 78 -10.06 -1.48 16.48
N ASP A 79 -9.31 -1.69 17.55
CA ASP A 79 -9.75 -2.58 18.60
C ASP A 79 -11.12 -2.05 19.02
N GLU A 80 -12.18 -2.82 18.75
CA GLU A 80 -13.49 -2.57 19.31
C GLU A 80 -13.33 -2.78 20.82
N GLU A 81 -12.88 -1.74 21.51
CA GLU A 81 -13.01 -1.64 22.96
C GLU A 81 -14.52 -1.69 23.22
N GLU A 82 -15.01 -2.90 23.53
CA GLU A 82 -16.35 -3.07 24.08
C GLU A 82 -16.49 -2.02 25.18
N PRO A 83 -17.45 -1.09 25.07
CA PRO A 83 -17.73 -0.19 26.17
C PRO A 83 -18.29 -1.07 27.28
N GLN A 84 -17.43 -1.48 28.21
CA GLN A 84 -17.83 -2.14 29.45
C GLN A 84 -18.76 -1.18 30.18
N ARG A 85 -20.07 -1.41 30.02
CA ARG A 85 -21.15 -0.81 30.80
C ARG A 85 -21.74 -1.86 31.72
#